data_AF-A0A151BIM7-F1
#
_entry.id   AF-A0A151BIM7-F1
#
_cell.length_a   1.000
_cell.length_b   1.000
_cell.length_c   1.000
_cell.angle_alpha   90.00
_cell.angle_beta   90.00
_cell.angle_gamma   90.00
#
_symmetry.space_group_name_H-M   'P 1'
#
loop_
_entity.id
_entity.type
_entity.pdbx_description
1 polymer ?
#
loop_
_entity_poly.entity_id
_entity_poly.type
_entity_poly.pdbx_seq_one_letter_code
_entity_poly.pdbx_strand_id
1 'polypeptide(L)'
;MRFKAREGDFVEALDGLIFDVKGLVHPPDRIVAYLRYLEDPSGDRRRDGKNYIKVYSLSEREKILRERYPQYLYYDRVFGEYMQGVPTRYVSKLYQPTEKVREILEKPRLDIVESQAIKFVKTICDSSDVQLRKIGLSGSILVNLHRKDSDIDVIVYGREDSLSVYEALKRLMDEGCEP
;
A
#
# COMPACT_ATOMS: atom_id res chain seq x y z
N MET A 1 17.60 -4.53 12.98
CA MET A 1 16.37 -5.26 12.56
C MET A 1 16.42 -5.45 11.05
N ARG A 2 16.07 -6.63 10.54
CA ARG A 2 15.93 -6.86 9.09
C ARG A 2 14.45 -6.73 8.76
N PHE A 3 14.06 -5.63 8.11
CA PHE A 3 12.69 -5.47 7.62
C PHE A 3 12.41 -6.47 6.52
N LYS A 4 11.28 -7.17 6.60
CA LYS A 4 10.77 -8.05 5.53
C LYS A 4 9.66 -7.32 4.79
N ALA A 5 10.03 -6.27 4.06
CA ALA A 5 9.12 -5.54 3.20
C ALA A 5 8.92 -6.29 1.87
N ARG A 6 7.77 -6.08 1.23
CA ARG A 6 7.41 -6.64 -0.08
C ARG A 6 6.47 -5.71 -0.84
N GLU A 7 6.34 -5.91 -2.14
CA GLU A 7 5.38 -5.20 -2.99
C GLU A 7 3.99 -5.14 -2.33
N GLY A 8 3.42 -3.94 -2.32
CA GLY A 8 2.12 -3.67 -1.70
C GLY A 8 2.19 -3.29 -0.22
N ASP A 9 3.31 -3.53 0.46
CA ASP A 9 3.58 -2.89 1.75
C ASP A 9 3.87 -1.40 1.55
N PHE A 10 3.72 -0.63 2.62
CA PHE A 10 4.10 0.78 2.66
C PHE A 10 5.12 0.99 3.78
N VAL A 11 6.03 1.93 3.60
CA VAL A 11 7.00 2.31 4.63
C VAL A 11 6.86 3.79 4.95
N GLU A 12 6.81 4.12 6.23
CA GLU A 12 6.86 5.49 6.71
C GLU A 12 8.22 5.77 7.31
N ALA A 13 8.82 6.86 6.87
CA ALA A 13 10.11 7.33 7.32
C ALA A 13 10.00 8.21 8.57
N LEU A 14 11.11 8.44 9.27
CA LEU A 14 11.17 9.25 10.49
C LEU A 14 10.74 10.71 10.28
N ASP A 15 10.88 11.23 9.05
CA ASP A 15 10.44 12.57 8.65
C ASP A 15 8.97 12.62 8.18
N GLY A 16 8.23 11.52 8.32
CA GLY A 16 6.80 11.45 8.02
C GLY A 16 6.46 11.22 6.54
N LEU A 17 7.46 11.08 5.66
CA LEU A 17 7.24 10.66 4.27
C LEU A 17 6.78 9.21 4.24
N ILE A 18 5.83 8.91 3.35
CA ILE A 18 5.28 7.57 3.18
C ILE A 18 5.57 7.09 1.75
N PHE A 19 6.10 5.88 1.64
CA PHE A 19 6.55 5.29 0.39
C PHE A 19 5.81 3.98 0.13
N ASP A 20 5.45 3.71 -1.13
CA ASP A 20 4.94 2.41 -1.56
C ASP A 20 6.11 1.48 -1.95
N VAL A 21 6.20 0.32 -1.29
CA VAL A 21 7.30 -0.63 -1.47
C VAL A 21 7.24 -1.27 -2.85
N LYS A 22 8.40 -1.41 -3.50
CA LYS A 22 8.54 -2.02 -4.83
C LYS A 22 9.41 -3.27 -4.81
N GLY A 23 8.89 -4.33 -5.40
CA GLY A 23 9.56 -5.63 -5.51
C GLY A 23 9.61 -6.42 -4.20
N LEU A 24 10.37 -7.50 -4.22
CA LEU A 24 10.53 -8.44 -3.10
C LEU A 24 11.96 -8.50 -2.55
N VAL A 25 12.91 -8.00 -3.34
CA VAL A 25 14.34 -8.04 -3.05
C VAL A 25 14.81 -6.61 -2.88
N HIS A 26 15.50 -6.36 -1.77
CA HIS A 26 15.98 -5.04 -1.41
C HIS A 26 17.48 -5.09 -1.06
N PRO A 27 18.23 -4.00 -1.30
CA PRO A 27 19.61 -3.93 -0.83
C PRO A 27 19.70 -4.06 0.69
N PRO A 28 20.85 -4.48 1.26
CA PRO A 28 20.96 -4.76 2.69
C PRO A 28 20.68 -3.57 3.61
N ASP A 29 20.90 -2.34 3.14
CA ASP A 29 20.82 -1.12 3.93
C ASP A 29 19.50 -0.35 3.78
N ARG A 30 18.61 -0.74 2.84
CA ARG A 30 17.41 0.03 2.50
C ARG A 30 16.25 -0.83 2.01
N ILE A 31 15.06 -0.26 1.98
CA ILE A 31 13.87 -0.82 1.34
C ILE A 31 13.65 -0.04 0.05
N VAL A 32 13.53 -0.73 -1.08
CA VAL A 32 13.16 -0.10 -2.36
C VAL A 32 11.70 0.31 -2.26
N ALA A 33 11.44 1.61 -2.23
CA ALA A 33 10.11 2.16 -2.02
C ALA A 33 10.05 3.58 -2.58
N TYR A 34 8.93 3.91 -3.22
CA TYR A 34 8.77 5.15 -3.96
C TYR A 34 7.85 6.09 -3.21
N LEU A 35 8.20 7.38 -3.17
CA LEU A 35 7.45 8.41 -2.45
C LEU A 35 5.99 8.36 -2.90
N ARG A 36 5.06 8.33 -1.97
CA ARG A 36 3.63 8.26 -2.26
C ARG A 36 2.85 9.37 -1.59
N TYR A 37 3.19 9.68 -0.34
CA TYR A 37 2.58 10.76 0.41
C TYR A 37 3.64 11.56 1.16
N LEU A 38 3.41 12.86 1.25
CA LEU A 38 4.14 13.77 2.12
C LEU A 38 3.16 14.72 2.79
N GLU A 39 3.51 15.17 3.99
CA GLU A 39 2.77 16.18 4.72
C GLU A 39 2.85 17.51 3.99
N ASP A 40 1.70 18.14 3.77
CA ASP A 40 1.57 19.45 3.13
C ASP A 40 0.27 20.12 3.61
N PRO A 41 0.29 21.37 4.09
CA PRO A 41 -0.91 22.07 4.56
C PRO A 41 -2.02 22.18 3.50
N SER A 42 -1.67 22.22 2.21
CA SER A 42 -2.61 22.25 1.08
C SER A 42 -3.19 20.87 0.73
N GLY A 43 -2.73 19.81 1.40
CA GLY A 43 -3.15 18.44 1.17
C GLY A 43 -4.63 18.19 1.41
N ASP A 44 -5.22 17.38 0.55
CA ASP A 44 -6.64 17.01 0.56
C ASP A 44 -6.92 15.72 1.33
N ARG A 45 -5.88 15.02 1.79
CA ARG A 45 -5.97 13.81 2.62
C ARG A 45 -5.56 14.13 4.04
N ARG A 46 -6.29 13.62 5.03
CA ARG A 46 -6.08 13.95 6.44
C ARG A 46 -5.87 12.70 7.27
N ARG A 47 -4.84 12.70 8.11
CA ARG A 47 -4.53 11.64 9.08
C ARG A 47 -3.94 12.28 10.33
N ASP A 48 -4.45 11.91 11.50
CA ASP A 48 -3.93 12.36 12.81
C ASP A 48 -3.74 13.88 12.93
N GLY A 49 -4.68 14.65 12.38
CA GLY A 49 -4.64 16.12 12.41
C GLY A 49 -3.72 16.77 11.37
N LYS A 50 -3.03 15.98 10.53
CA LYS A 50 -2.12 16.45 9.48
C LYS A 50 -2.71 16.28 8.09
N ASN A 51 -2.36 17.18 7.19
CA ASN A 51 -2.75 17.14 5.78
C ASN A 51 -1.62 16.54 4.94
N TYR A 52 -1.98 15.76 3.94
CA TYR A 52 -1.06 15.07 3.05
C TYR A 52 -1.47 15.29 1.59
N ILE A 53 -0.48 15.44 0.73
CA ILE A 53 -0.65 15.31 -0.72
C ILE A 53 -0.23 13.92 -1.17
N LYS A 54 -0.92 13.39 -2.18
CA LYS A 54 -0.54 12.16 -2.89
C LYS A 54 0.25 12.55 -4.13
N VAL A 55 1.49 12.08 -4.23
CA VAL A 55 2.34 12.36 -5.40
C VAL A 55 2.14 11.26 -6.43
N TYR A 56 1.51 11.58 -7.55
CA TYR A 56 1.14 10.57 -8.54
C TYR A 56 2.31 10.23 -9.45
N SER A 57 2.90 11.24 -10.10
CA SER A 57 3.89 11.02 -11.16
C SER A 57 5.26 10.61 -10.61
N LEU A 58 5.92 9.67 -11.28
CA LEU A 58 7.26 9.23 -10.89
C LEU A 58 8.29 10.36 -10.98
N SER A 59 8.16 11.23 -11.99
CA SER A 59 9.03 12.39 -12.19
C SER A 59 8.90 13.42 -11.07
N GLU A 60 7.69 13.70 -10.61
CA GLU A 60 7.46 14.62 -9.48
C GLU A 60 7.96 14.03 -8.17
N ARG A 61 7.75 12.72 -7.94
CA ARG A 61 8.31 12.03 -6.77
C ARG A 61 9.83 12.19 -6.74
N GLU A 62 10.49 11.90 -7.86
CA GLU A 62 11.95 12.04 -7.96
C GLU A 62 12.40 13.48 -7.76
N LYS A 63 11.73 14.45 -8.39
CA LYS A 63 12.03 15.88 -8.23
C LYS A 63 11.97 16.30 -6.76
N ILE A 64 10.90 15.97 -6.05
CA ILE A 64 10.74 16.28 -4.62
C ILE A 64 11.88 15.68 -3.80
N LEU A 65 12.20 14.40 -4.03
CA LEU A 65 13.28 13.74 -3.30
C LEU A 65 14.63 14.38 -3.62
N ARG A 66 14.92 14.68 -4.88
CA ARG A 66 16.19 15.30 -5.30
C ARG A 66 16.39 16.67 -4.68
N GLU A 67 15.33 17.47 -4.59
CA GLU A 67 15.39 18.84 -4.07
C GLU A 67 15.38 18.90 -2.53
N ARG A 68 14.64 18.02 -1.86
CA ARG A 68 14.36 18.14 -0.41
C ARG A 68 14.83 16.96 0.44
N TYR A 69 14.89 15.76 -0.13
CA TYR A 69 15.17 14.53 0.60
C TYR A 69 16.14 13.59 -0.14
N PRO A 70 17.35 14.09 -0.52
CA PRO A 70 18.27 13.34 -1.38
C PRO A 70 18.75 12.03 -0.74
N GLN A 71 18.62 11.87 0.58
CA GLN A 71 18.94 10.63 1.29
C GLN A 71 18.11 9.41 0.86
N TYR A 72 16.96 9.62 0.20
CA TYR A 72 16.09 8.56 -0.31
C TYR A 72 16.36 8.20 -1.77
N LEU A 73 17.30 8.88 -2.43
CA LEU A 73 17.76 8.53 -3.77
C LEU A 73 19.12 7.82 -3.69
N TYR A 74 19.30 6.78 -4.50
CA TYR A 74 20.58 6.10 -4.60
C TYR A 74 20.76 5.44 -5.96
N TYR A 75 22.01 5.27 -6.36
CA TYR A 75 22.32 4.48 -7.55
C TYR A 75 22.29 3.00 -7.20
N ASP A 76 21.35 2.26 -7.79
CA ASP A 76 21.25 0.83 -7.65
C ASP A 76 22.12 0.15 -8.72
N ARG A 77 23.11 -0.64 -8.29
CA ARG A 77 24.05 -1.30 -9.20
C ARG A 77 23.44 -2.50 -9.94
N VAL A 78 22.33 -3.05 -9.45
CA VAL A 78 21.65 -4.18 -10.09
C VAL A 78 20.78 -3.66 -11.23
N PHE A 79 20.04 -2.58 -11.01
CA PHE A 79 19.21 -1.95 -12.03
C PHE A 79 20.00 -1.00 -12.95
N GLY A 80 21.16 -0.52 -12.50
CA GLY A 80 22.00 0.39 -13.28
C GLY A 80 21.47 1.82 -13.36
N GLU A 81 20.57 2.21 -12.45
CA GLU A 81 19.89 3.51 -12.45
C GLU A 81 19.73 4.09 -11.03
N TYR A 82 19.31 5.36 -10.95
CA TYR A 82 18.94 5.97 -9.67
C TYR A 82 17.54 5.54 -9.26
N MET A 83 17.42 4.91 -8.10
CA MET A 83 16.18 4.44 -7.52
C MET A 83 15.81 5.20 -6.25
N GLN A 84 14.54 5.08 -5.86
CA GLN A 84 14.04 5.53 -4.57
C GLN A 84 14.13 4.38 -3.57
N GLY A 85 14.64 4.67 -2.37
CA GLY A 85 14.68 3.68 -1.31
C GLY A 85 14.93 4.30 0.05
N VAL A 86 14.23 3.79 1.05
CA VAL A 86 14.30 4.26 2.43
C VAL A 86 15.40 3.49 3.16
N PRO A 87 16.48 4.16 3.62
CA PRO A 87 17.47 3.51 4.47
C PRO A 87 16.78 2.90 5.69
N THR A 88 17.13 1.66 6.03
CA THR A 88 16.51 0.91 7.14
C THR A 88 16.57 1.66 8.47
N ARG A 89 17.63 2.45 8.70
CA ARG A 89 17.79 3.33 9.87
C ARG A 89 16.80 4.51 9.93
N TYR A 90 16.16 4.86 8.82
CA TYR A 90 15.16 5.92 8.73
C TYR A 90 13.73 5.40 8.68
N VAL A 91 13.54 4.08 8.79
CA VAL A 91 12.20 3.49 8.84
C VAL A 91 11.60 3.70 10.23
N SER A 92 10.50 4.44 10.27
CA SER A 92 9.66 4.61 11.46
C SER A 92 8.68 3.45 11.60
N LYS A 93 8.00 3.09 10.51
CA LYS A 93 6.96 2.06 10.50
C LYS A 93 6.89 1.33 9.15
N LEU A 94 6.68 0.02 9.21
CA LEU A 94 6.33 -0.81 8.06
C LEU A 94 4.84 -1.17 8.16
N TYR A 95 4.07 -0.84 7.12
CA TYR A 95 2.66 -1.14 7.01
C TYR A 95 2.47 -2.39 6.15
N GLN A 96 1.72 -3.35 6.68
CA GLN A 96 1.50 -4.64 6.04
C GLN A 96 0.00 -4.83 5.69
N PRO A 97 -0.34 -5.14 4.42
CA PRO A 97 -1.73 -5.25 3.98
C PRO A 97 -2.60 -6.24 4.76
N THR A 98 -2.06 -7.41 5.14
CA THR A 98 -2.80 -8.42 5.93
C THR A 98 -3.12 -7.93 7.33
N GLU A 99 -2.23 -7.16 7.94
CA GLU A 99 -2.48 -6.60 9.27
C GLU A 99 -3.52 -5.48 9.22
N LYS A 100 -3.58 -4.72 8.12
CA LYS A 100 -4.65 -3.72 7.93
C LYS A 100 -6.04 -4.35 7.91
N VAL A 101 -6.20 -5.52 7.27
CA VAL A 101 -7.49 -6.24 7.27
C VAL A 101 -7.90 -6.58 8.71
N ARG A 102 -6.98 -7.10 9.52
CA ARG A 102 -7.25 -7.42 10.93
C ARG A 102 -7.61 -6.17 11.74
N GLU A 103 -6.82 -5.11 11.59
CA GLU A 103 -7.06 -3.81 12.26
C GLU A 103 -8.47 -3.31 11.97
N ILE A 104 -8.91 -3.34 10.70
CA ILE A 104 -10.25 -2.86 10.32
C ILE A 104 -11.34 -3.79 10.87
N LEU A 105 -11.16 -5.11 10.86
CA LEU A 105 -12.14 -6.04 11.42
C LEU A 105 -12.37 -5.86 12.93
N GLU A 106 -11.35 -5.38 13.65
CA GLU A 106 -11.40 -5.11 15.10
C GLU A 106 -11.88 -3.69 15.43
N LYS A 107 -12.01 -2.80 14.44
CA LYS A 107 -12.46 -1.42 14.66
C LYS A 107 -13.93 -1.38 15.12
N PRO A 108 -14.26 -0.57 16.14
CA PRO A 108 -15.64 -0.45 16.63
C PRO A 108 -16.56 0.27 15.65
N ARG A 109 -16.01 1.11 14.77
CA ARG A 109 -16.74 1.86 13.74
C ARG A 109 -15.89 1.93 12.49
N LEU A 110 -16.53 1.66 11.36
CA LEU A 110 -15.94 1.75 10.03
C LEU A 110 -16.53 2.95 9.31
N ASP A 111 -15.71 3.65 8.53
CA ASP A 111 -16.25 4.56 7.52
C ASP A 111 -16.76 3.79 6.29
N ILE A 112 -17.29 4.53 5.31
CA ILE A 112 -17.91 3.95 4.11
C ILE A 112 -16.91 3.13 3.29
N VAL A 113 -15.67 3.60 3.17
CA VAL A 113 -14.64 2.95 2.33
C VAL A 113 -14.13 1.71 3.03
N GLU A 114 -13.88 1.79 4.34
CA GLU A 114 -13.51 0.63 5.16
C GLU A 114 -14.61 -0.44 5.15
N SER A 115 -15.87 -0.02 5.26
CA SER A 115 -17.03 -0.94 5.20
C SER A 115 -17.12 -1.64 3.85
N GLN A 116 -16.95 -0.89 2.74
CA GLN A 116 -16.92 -1.45 1.40
C GLN A 116 -15.72 -2.39 1.19
N ALA A 117 -14.55 -2.03 1.70
CA ALA A 117 -13.35 -2.85 1.62
C ALA A 117 -13.51 -4.19 2.36
N ILE A 118 -14.05 -4.18 3.58
CA ILE A 118 -14.32 -5.41 4.32
C ILE A 118 -15.41 -6.25 3.65
N LYS A 119 -16.46 -5.61 3.12
CA LYS A 119 -17.47 -6.33 2.32
C LYS A 119 -16.83 -7.02 1.13
N PHE A 120 -15.97 -6.31 0.39
CA PHE A 120 -15.28 -6.86 -0.77
C PHE A 120 -14.35 -8.03 -0.38
N VAL A 121 -13.56 -7.88 0.69
CA VAL A 121 -12.70 -8.95 1.22
C VAL A 121 -13.50 -10.19 1.61
N LYS A 122 -14.66 -10.03 2.26
CA LYS A 122 -15.55 -11.15 2.61
C LYS A 122 -16.12 -11.84 1.38
N THR A 123 -16.61 -11.07 0.40
CA THR A 123 -17.08 -11.62 -0.89
C THR A 123 -15.99 -12.43 -1.59
N ILE A 124 -14.75 -11.94 -1.60
CA ILE A 124 -13.63 -12.71 -2.16
C ILE A 124 -13.43 -14.02 -1.40
N CYS A 125 -13.39 -14.00 -0.06
CA CYS A 125 -13.24 -15.21 0.74
C CYS A 125 -14.34 -16.23 0.43
N ASP A 126 -15.59 -15.79 0.46
CA ASP A 126 -16.77 -16.64 0.30
C ASP A 126 -16.86 -17.25 -1.11
N SER A 127 -16.43 -16.53 -2.14
CA SER A 127 -16.53 -16.98 -3.54
C SER A 127 -15.30 -17.74 -4.07
N SER A 128 -14.18 -17.72 -3.35
CA SER A 128 -12.91 -18.33 -3.79
C SER A 128 -12.33 -19.38 -2.84
N ASP A 129 -12.94 -19.59 -1.67
CA ASP A 129 -12.43 -20.44 -0.57
C ASP A 129 -11.04 -20.02 -0.05
N VAL A 130 -10.56 -18.83 -0.41
CA VAL A 130 -9.27 -18.31 0.05
C VAL A 130 -9.38 -17.84 1.49
N GLN A 131 -8.42 -18.27 2.30
CA GLN A 131 -8.41 -17.96 3.72
C GLN A 131 -8.06 -16.49 3.96
N LEU A 132 -8.83 -15.82 4.82
CA LEU A 132 -8.71 -14.38 5.11
C LEU A 132 -7.26 -13.90 5.37
N ARG A 133 -6.42 -14.70 6.05
CA ARG A 133 -5.00 -14.38 6.31
C ARG A 133 -4.14 -14.21 5.05
N LYS A 134 -4.64 -14.62 3.89
CA LYS A 134 -4.00 -14.50 2.58
C LYS A 134 -4.45 -13.26 1.82
N ILE A 135 -5.38 -12.48 2.37
CA ILE A 135 -5.88 -11.25 1.76
C ILE A 135 -5.39 -10.05 2.56
N GLY A 136 -5.02 -8.99 1.86
CA GLY A 136 -4.58 -7.73 2.43
C GLY A 136 -5.23 -6.52 1.76
N LEU A 137 -5.26 -5.39 2.48
CA LEU A 137 -5.70 -4.09 1.97
C LEU A 137 -4.49 -3.16 1.89
N SER A 138 -4.19 -2.66 0.70
CA SER A 138 -3.04 -1.79 0.42
C SER A 138 -3.50 -0.33 0.16
N GLY A 139 -2.64 0.45 -0.47
CA GLY A 139 -2.94 1.78 -0.97
C GLY A 139 -3.31 2.76 0.13
N SER A 140 -4.32 3.59 -0.14
CA SER A 140 -4.69 4.67 0.78
C SER A 140 -5.31 4.18 2.09
N ILE A 141 -5.99 3.03 2.06
CA ILE A 141 -6.58 2.38 3.25
C ILE A 141 -5.48 1.88 4.19
N LEU A 142 -4.40 1.31 3.63
CA LEU A 142 -3.27 0.78 4.41
C LEU A 142 -2.64 1.82 5.34
N VAL A 143 -2.62 3.07 4.92
CA VAL A 143 -2.00 4.17 5.67
C VAL A 143 -3.02 5.15 6.24
N ASN A 144 -4.32 4.81 6.24
CA ASN A 144 -5.41 5.65 6.75
C ASN A 144 -5.46 7.05 6.08
N LEU A 145 -5.14 7.12 4.79
CA LEU A 145 -5.20 8.34 3.97
C LEU A 145 -6.26 8.24 2.88
N HIS A 146 -7.18 7.27 2.95
CA HIS A 146 -8.28 7.15 2.01
C HIS A 146 -9.28 8.30 2.17
N ARG A 147 -9.99 8.57 1.08
CA ARG A 147 -11.10 9.50 0.97
C ARG A 147 -12.33 8.73 0.51
N LYS A 148 -13.52 9.31 0.61
CA LYS A 148 -14.80 8.68 0.20
C LYS A 148 -14.82 8.19 -1.26
N ASP A 149 -13.98 8.77 -2.11
CA ASP A 149 -13.80 8.48 -3.54
C ASP A 149 -12.54 7.64 -3.83
N SER A 150 -11.90 7.08 -2.80
CA SER A 150 -10.70 6.25 -3.00
C SER A 150 -11.06 4.83 -3.40
N ASP A 151 -10.26 4.28 -4.30
CA ASP A 151 -10.31 2.88 -4.71
C ASP A 151 -9.95 1.93 -3.56
N ILE A 152 -10.34 0.67 -3.70
CA ILE A 152 -10.03 -0.41 -2.76
C ILE A 152 -8.94 -1.29 -3.39
N ASP A 153 -7.72 -1.17 -2.88
CA ASP A 153 -6.56 -1.94 -3.34
C ASP A 153 -6.44 -3.26 -2.55
N VAL A 154 -6.94 -4.36 -3.12
CA VAL A 154 -6.83 -5.71 -2.51
C VAL A 154 -5.57 -6.42 -3.00
N ILE A 155 -4.88 -7.12 -2.09
CA ILE A 155 -3.72 -7.98 -2.38
C ILE A 155 -4.02 -9.41 -1.93
N VAL A 156 -3.69 -10.39 -2.76
CA VAL A 156 -3.84 -11.81 -2.47
C VAL A 156 -2.47 -12.49 -2.47
N TYR A 157 -2.18 -13.27 -1.44
CA TYR A 157 -0.86 -13.87 -1.21
C TYR A 157 -0.85 -15.39 -1.45
N GLY A 158 -0.28 -15.78 -2.59
CA GLY A 158 -0.07 -17.19 -2.98
C GLY A 158 -0.54 -17.39 -4.41
N ARG A 159 0.21 -18.17 -5.20
CA ARG A 159 -0.13 -18.35 -6.62
C ARG A 159 -1.49 -19.03 -6.80
N GLU A 160 -1.73 -20.13 -6.09
CA GLU A 160 -3.02 -20.83 -6.16
C GLU A 160 -4.15 -19.93 -5.66
N ASP A 161 -3.95 -19.26 -4.51
CA ASP A 161 -4.93 -18.34 -3.93
C ASP A 161 -5.27 -17.19 -4.90
N SER A 162 -4.27 -16.58 -5.55
CA SER A 162 -4.48 -15.52 -6.54
C SER A 162 -5.28 -16.00 -7.75
N LEU A 163 -5.04 -17.23 -8.23
CA LEU A 163 -5.80 -17.82 -9.33
C LEU A 163 -7.24 -18.11 -8.91
N SER A 164 -7.47 -18.65 -7.71
CA SER A 164 -8.81 -18.88 -7.17
C SER A 164 -9.62 -17.59 -7.05
N VAL A 165 -9.00 -16.50 -6.56
CA VAL A 165 -9.65 -15.19 -6.50
C VAL A 165 -9.94 -14.64 -7.90
N TYR A 166 -9.01 -14.77 -8.84
CA TYR A 166 -9.22 -14.34 -10.23
C TYR A 166 -10.44 -15.03 -10.85
N GLU A 167 -10.53 -16.35 -10.76
CA GLU A 167 -11.66 -17.12 -11.29
C GLU A 167 -12.97 -16.80 -10.57
N ALA A 168 -12.93 -16.55 -9.25
CA ALA A 168 -14.10 -16.15 -8.48
C ALA A 168 -14.63 -14.77 -8.92
N LEU A 169 -13.75 -13.78 -9.07
CA LEU A 169 -14.12 -12.45 -9.54
C LEU A 169 -14.70 -12.49 -10.95
N LYS A 170 -14.12 -13.31 -11.84
CA LYS A 170 -14.64 -13.51 -13.20
C LYS A 170 -16.09 -14.02 -13.18
N ARG A 171 -16.39 -15.06 -12.40
CA ARG A 171 -17.77 -15.59 -12.25
C ARG A 171 -18.73 -14.54 -11.70
N LEU A 172 -18.34 -13.84 -10.65
CA LEU A 172 -19.17 -12.79 -10.03
C LEU A 172 -19.49 -11.64 -11.00
N MET A 173 -18.53 -11.28 -11.86
CA MET A 173 -18.73 -10.26 -12.89
C MET A 173 -19.68 -10.73 -13.99
N ASP A 174 -19.59 -11.99 -14.39
CA ASP A 174 -20.48 -12.57 -15.40
C ASP A 174 -21.92 -12.68 -14.86
N GLU A 175 -22.11 -13.12 -13.61
CA GLU A 175 -23.43 -13.23 -12.94
C GLU A 175 -24.07 -11.86 -12.66
N GLY A 176 -23.26 -10.86 -12.31
CA GLY A 176 -23.73 -9.47 -12.10
C GLY A 176 -24.06 -8.72 -13.39
N CYS A 177 -23.79 -9.31 -14.55
CA CYS A 177 -24.09 -8.77 -15.88
C CYS A 177 -25.29 -9.45 -16.56
N GLU A 178 -26.09 -10.25 -15.84
CA GLU A 178 -27.41 -10.65 -16.34
C GLU A 178 -28.33 -9.41 -16.47
N PRO A 179 -29.07 -9.25 -17.59
CA PRO A 179 -29.87 -8.07 -17.90
C PRO A 179 -31.03 -7.81 -16.93
#